data_AF-A0A3D0R2Q2-F1
#
_entry.id   AF-A0A3D0R2Q2-F1
#
_cell.length_a   1.000
_cell.length_b   1.000
_cell.length_c   1.000
_cell.angle_alpha   90.00
_cell.angle_beta   90.00
_cell.angle_gamma   90.00
#
_symmetry.space_group_name_H-M   'P 1'
#
loop_
_entity.id
_entity.type
_entity.pdbx_description
1 polymer ?
#
loop_
_entity_poly.entity_id
_entity_poly.type
_entity_poly.pdbx_seq_one_letter_code
_entity_poly.pdbx_strand_id
1 'polypeptide(L)'
;SHVALSAVVLAVSGLAAGALQVLGPAIAAESVHPEERGEAIAASGTFRAAALFTAPLAVAGLVVVLPLAPAVALVGAAMTVPAIALRRRTAAPEAFT
;
A
#
# COMPACT_ATOMS: atom_id res chain seq x y z
N SER A 1 -5.16 -5.64 28.31
CA SER A 1 -6.54 -5.44 27.81
C SER A 1 -6.51 -5.34 26.30
N HIS A 2 -7.44 -5.96 25.57
CA HIS A 2 -7.51 -5.87 24.10
C HIS A 2 -7.63 -4.43 23.60
N VAL A 3 -8.26 -3.55 24.37
CA VAL A 3 -8.41 -2.13 24.06
C VAL A 3 -7.07 -1.42 23.88
N ALA A 4 -6.11 -1.62 24.80
CA ALA A 4 -4.81 -0.97 24.72
C ALA A 4 -4.02 -1.44 23.48
N LEU A 5 -4.07 -2.74 23.19
CA LEU A 5 -3.43 -3.30 22.00
C LEU A 5 -4.06 -2.74 20.72
N SER A 6 -5.39 -2.74 20.63
CA SER A 6 -6.11 -2.20 19.48
C SER A 6 -5.79 -0.72 19.27
N ALA A 7 -5.70 0.09 20.34
CA ALA A 7 -5.35 1.49 20.26
C ALA A 7 -3.94 1.69 19.66
N VAL A 8 -2.95 0.92 20.12
CA VAL A 8 -1.59 0.96 19.59
C VAL A 8 -1.57 0.54 18.11
N VAL A 9 -2.24 -0.56 17.77
CA VAL A 9 -2.31 -1.05 16.39
C VAL A 9 -2.96 -0.02 15.46
N LEU A 10 -4.07 0.59 15.88
CA LEU A 10 -4.74 1.63 15.10
C LEU A 10 -3.88 2.90 14.96
N ALA A 11 -3.19 3.33 16.01
CA ALA A 11 -2.31 4.49 15.95
C ALA A 11 -1.16 4.27 14.96
N VAL A 12 -0.47 3.12 15.06
CA VAL A 12 0.62 2.76 14.15
C VAL A 12 0.11 2.63 12.71
N SER A 13 -1.02 1.96 12.52
CA SER A 13 -1.61 1.75 11.19
C SER A 13 -2.05 3.08 10.57
N GLY A 14 -2.67 3.97 11.35
CA GLY A 14 -3.10 5.29 10.91
C GLY A 14 -1.93 6.18 10.50
N LEU A 15 -0.85 6.20 11.29
CA LEU A 15 0.37 6.94 10.96
C LEU A 15 1.02 6.41 9.68
N ALA A 16 1.20 5.09 9.57
CA ALA A 16 1.78 4.48 8.38
C ALA A 16 0.92 4.72 7.13
N ALA A 17 -0.39 4.55 7.24
CA ALA A 17 -1.32 4.81 6.15
C ALA A 17 -1.29 6.29 5.73
N GLY A 18 -1.27 7.22 6.68
CA GLY A 18 -1.18 8.65 6.40
C GLY A 18 0.11 9.02 5.67
N ALA A 19 1.25 8.48 6.14
CA ALA A 19 2.53 8.68 5.47
C ALA A 19 2.51 8.18 4.02
N LEU A 20 1.98 6.98 3.77
CA LEU A 20 1.90 6.42 2.41
C LEU A 20 0.97 7.23 1.49
N GLN A 21 -0.15 7.73 2.02
CA GLN A 21 -1.11 8.52 1.24
C GLN A 21 -0.57 9.89 0.80
N VAL A 22 0.34 10.48 1.59
CA VAL A 22 0.97 11.76 1.28
C VAL A 22 2.22 11.56 0.43
N LEU A 23 3.14 10.72 0.88
CA LEU A 23 4.46 10.58 0.26
C LEU A 23 4.39 9.86 -1.09
N GLY A 24 3.54 8.84 -1.25
CA GLY A 24 3.47 8.05 -2.48
C GLY A 24 3.19 8.89 -3.73
N PRO A 25 2.06 9.62 -3.79
CA PRO A 25 1.75 10.48 -4.92
C PRO A 25 2.73 11.65 -5.11
N ALA A 26 3.25 12.21 -4.01
CA ALA A 26 4.24 13.29 -4.07
C ALA A 26 5.53 12.83 -4.75
N ILE A 27 6.09 11.70 -4.30
CA ILE A 27 7.30 11.10 -4.88
C ILE A 27 7.04 10.72 -6.35
N ALA A 28 5.87 10.16 -6.67
CA ALA A 28 5.52 9.80 -8.05
C ALA A 28 5.51 11.03 -8.97
N ALA A 29 4.92 12.15 -8.53
CA ALA A 29 4.90 13.39 -9.31
C ALA A 29 6.28 14.05 -9.40
N GLU A 30 7.12 13.97 -8.37
CA GLU A 30 8.47 14.52 -8.40
C GLU A 30 9.45 13.68 -9.25
N SER A 31 9.13 12.42 -9.51
CA SER A 31 9.97 11.51 -10.30
C SER A 31 9.86 11.68 -11.83
N VAL A 32 8.99 12.57 -12.31
CA VAL A 32 8.75 12.83 -13.74
C VAL A 32 9.03 14.29 -14.09
N HIS A 33 9.12 14.60 -15.39
CA HIS A 33 9.32 15.98 -15.85
C HIS A 33 8.15 16.89 -15.43
N PRO A 34 8.37 18.19 -15.17
CA PRO A 34 7.33 19.12 -14.72
C PRO A 34 6.07 19.11 -15.57
N GLU A 35 6.21 18.92 -16.88
CA GLU A 35 5.14 18.88 -17.87
C GLU A 35 4.28 17.60 -17.76
N GLU A 36 4.86 16.50 -17.28
CA GLU A 36 4.22 15.18 -17.17
C GLU A 36 3.60 14.93 -15.79
N ARG A 37 3.84 15.82 -14.81
CA ARG A 37 3.33 15.67 -13.43
C ARG A 37 1.82 15.53 -13.37
N GLY A 38 1.10 16.25 -14.24
CA GLY A 38 -0.36 16.16 -14.32
C GLY A 38 -0.83 14.75 -14.66
N GLU A 39 -0.14 14.09 -15.60
CA GLU A 39 -0.43 12.72 -16.00
C GLU A 39 -0.08 11.73 -14.87
N ALA A 40 1.07 11.90 -14.21
CA ALA A 40 1.45 11.08 -13.07
C ALA A 40 0.45 11.19 -11.90
N ILE A 41 -0.06 12.38 -11.62
CA ILE A 41 -1.11 12.62 -10.61
C ILE A 41 -2.43 11.94 -11.05
N ALA A 42 -2.81 12.06 -12.32
CA ALA A 42 -4.02 11.41 -12.84
C ALA A 42 -3.93 9.88 -12.75
N ALA A 43 -2.80 9.30 -13.15
CA ALA A 43 -2.56 7.86 -13.09
C ALA A 43 -2.59 7.33 -11.65
N SER A 44 -1.91 8.00 -10.71
CA SER A 44 -1.96 7.65 -9.29
C SER A 44 -3.36 7.79 -8.69
N GLY A 45 -4.11 8.82 -9.12
CA GLY A 45 -5.52 9.01 -8.78
C GLY A 45 -6.42 7.87 -9.26
N THR A 46 -6.28 7.44 -10.51
CA THR A 46 -7.02 6.30 -11.08
C THR A 46 -6.71 5.01 -10.35
N PHE A 47 -5.43 4.73 -10.07
CA PHE A 47 -5.05 3.55 -9.28
C PHE A 47 -5.68 3.58 -7.88
N ARG A 48 -5.65 4.74 -7.21
CA ARG A 48 -6.30 4.91 -5.90
C ARG A 48 -7.80 4.66 -5.96
N ALA A 49 -8.49 5.19 -6.98
CA ALA A 49 -9.92 4.96 -7.17
C ALA A 49 -10.23 3.47 -7.38
N ALA A 50 -9.47 2.79 -8.24
CA ALA A 50 -9.60 1.36 -8.47
C ALA A 50 -9.34 0.53 -7.19
N ALA A 51 -8.35 0.92 -6.40
CA ALA A 51 -8.03 0.28 -5.13
C ALA A 51 -9.15 0.47 -4.09
N LEU A 52 -9.68 1.70 -3.95
CA LEU A 52 -10.80 2.00 -3.04
C LEU A 52 -12.08 1.23 -3.41
N PHE A 53 -12.27 0.94 -4.70
CA PHE A 53 -13.37 0.10 -5.16
C PHE A 53 -13.11 -1.40 -4.91
N THR A 54 -11.91 -1.89 -5.24
CA THR A 54 -11.61 -3.33 -5.26
C THR A 54 -11.30 -3.89 -3.87
N ALA A 55 -10.59 -3.13 -3.03
CA ALA A 55 -10.18 -3.56 -1.68
C ALA A 55 -11.36 -4.02 -0.79
N PRO A 56 -12.46 -3.25 -0.65
CA PRO A 56 -13.59 -3.71 0.17
C PRO A 56 -14.23 -5.00 -0.39
N LEU A 57 -14.31 -5.17 -1.71
CA LEU A 57 -14.83 -6.38 -2.33
C LEU A 57 -13.93 -7.59 -2.06
N ALA A 58 -12.61 -7.43 -2.20
CA ALA A 58 -11.65 -8.48 -1.93
C ALA A 58 -11.67 -8.91 -0.46
N VAL A 59 -11.69 -7.95 0.48
CA VAL A 59 -11.76 -8.24 1.91
C VAL A 59 -13.10 -8.90 2.27
N ALA A 60 -14.22 -8.42 1.73
CA ALA A 60 -15.53 -9.03 1.93
C ALA A 60 -15.55 -10.49 1.46
N GLY A 61 -15.03 -10.78 0.26
CA GLY A 61 -14.89 -12.15 -0.22
C GLY A 61 -13.99 -13.00 0.67
N LEU A 62 -12.90 -12.43 1.17
CA LEU A 62 -11.94 -13.15 2.02
C LEU A 62 -12.56 -13.58 3.35
N VAL A 63 -13.29 -12.69 4.03
CA VAL A 63 -13.89 -12.98 5.35
C VAL A 63 -15.12 -13.89 5.27
N VAL A 64 -15.69 -14.09 4.09
CA VAL A 64 -16.73 -15.10 3.85
C VAL A 64 -16.13 -16.52 3.87
N VAL A 65 -14.88 -16.67 3.44
CA VAL A 65 -14.22 -17.97 3.30
C VAL A 65 -13.29 -18.28 4.48
N LEU A 66 -12.69 -17.25 5.09
CA LEU A 66 -11.74 -17.39 6.18
C LEU A 66 -12.25 -16.73 7.47
N PRO A 67 -11.93 -17.30 8.65
CA PRO A 67 -12.10 -16.59 9.91
C PRO A 67 -11.34 -15.26 9.92
N LEU A 68 -11.81 -14.29 10.72
CA LEU A 68 -11.28 -12.93 10.70
C LEU A 68 -9.76 -12.86 10.98
N ALA A 69 -9.27 -13.62 11.96
CA ALA A 69 -7.85 -13.59 12.33
C ALA A 69 -6.90 -13.98 11.18
N PRO A 70 -7.04 -15.15 10.52
CA PRO A 70 -6.21 -15.49 9.36
C PRO A 70 -6.44 -14.57 8.16
N ALA A 71 -7.65 -14.04 7.94
CA ALA A 71 -7.91 -13.07 6.89
C ALA A 71 -7.09 -11.78 7.08
N VAL A 72 -7.10 -11.22 8.30
CA VAL A 72 -6.31 -10.02 8.65
C VAL A 72 -4.81 -10.28 8.52
N ALA A 73 -4.33 -11.45 8.97
CA ALA A 73 -2.92 -11.82 8.85
C ALA A 73 -2.48 -11.91 7.37
N LEU A 74 -3.31 -12.52 6.51
CA LEU A 74 -3.05 -12.63 5.07
C LEU A 74 -2.98 -11.24 4.41
N VAL A 75 -3.95 -10.36 4.70
CA VAL A 75 -3.96 -8.99 4.17
C VAL A 75 -2.71 -8.23 4.62
N GLY A 76 -2.37 -8.30 5.91
CA GLY A 76 -1.15 -7.68 6.44
C GLY A 76 0.12 -8.19 5.76
N ALA A 77 0.23 -9.51 5.55
CA ALA A 77 1.35 -10.09 4.83
C ALA A 77 1.40 -9.63 3.36
N ALA A 78 0.26 -9.58 2.67
CA ALA A 78 0.16 -9.10 1.29
C ALA A 78 0.59 -7.62 1.15
N MET A 79 0.32 -6.77 2.15
CA MET A 79 0.78 -5.38 2.14
C MET A 79 2.30 -5.22 2.17
N THR A 80 3.06 -6.26 2.57
CA THR A 80 4.53 -6.23 2.54
C THR A 80 5.12 -6.50 1.15
N VAL A 81 4.31 -7.01 0.21
CA VAL A 81 4.77 -7.41 -1.13
C VAL A 81 5.44 -6.26 -1.90
N PRO A 82 4.90 -5.03 -1.96
CA PRO A 82 5.56 -3.93 -2.68
C PRO A 82 6.94 -3.58 -2.09
N ALA A 83 7.08 -3.60 -0.76
CA ALA A 83 8.35 -3.33 -0.09
C ALA A 83 9.40 -4.41 -0.38
N ILE A 84 8.98 -5.69 -0.38
CA ILE A 84 9.87 -6.81 -0.73
C ILE A 84 10.28 -6.73 -2.20
N ALA A 85 9.34 -6.43 -3.10
CA ALA A 85 9.61 -6.28 -4.53
C ALA A 85 10.61 -5.15 -4.80
N LEU A 86 10.43 -4.00 -4.14
CA LEU A 86 11.37 -2.88 -4.24
C LEU A 86 12.77 -3.27 -3.72
N ARG A 87 12.85 -3.89 -2.54
CA ARG A 87 14.12 -4.36 -1.97
C ARG A 87 14.86 -5.32 -2.89
N ARG A 88 14.14 -6.20 -3.60
CA ARG A 88 14.74 -7.12 -4.57
C ARG A 88 15.28 -6.40 -5.80
N ARG A 89 14.61 -5.35 -6.27
CA ARG A 89 15.08 -4.53 -7.40
C ARG A 89 16.35 -3.74 -7.06
N THR A 90 16.43 -3.17 -5.85
CA THR A 90 17.63 -2.44 -5.43
C THR A 90 18.81 -3.35 -5.06
N ALA A 91 18.54 -4.60 -4.68
CA ALA A 91 19.55 -5.59 -4.36
C ALA A 91 20.07 -6.39 -5.57
N ALA A 92 19.50 -6.19 -6.77
CA ALA A 92 20.09 -6.64 -8.01
C ALA A 92 21.12 -5.57 -8.43
N PRO A 93 22.44 -5.78 -8.19
CA PRO A 93 23.44 -4.89 -8.77
C PRO A 93 23.32 -4.94 -10.29
N GLU A 94 23.55 -3.80 -10.94
CA GLU A 94 23.76 -3.71 -12.39
C GLU A 94 24.90 -4.66 -12.77
N ALA A 95 24.56 -5.88 -13.16
CA ALA A 95 25.42 -6.73 -13.94
C ALA A 95 25.18 -6.37 -15.41
N PHE A 96 26.25 -6.00 -16.13
CA PHE A 96 26.35 -5.40 -17.46
C PHE A 96 26.37 -3.85 -17.44
N THR A 97 27.57 -3.23 -17.42
CA THR A 97 28.46 -2.88 -18.57
C THR A 97 27.89 -1.81 -19.49
#